data_AF-A0A497P6H3-F1
#
_entry.id   AF-A0A497P6H3-F1
#
_cell.length_a   1.000
_cell.length_b   1.000
_cell.length_c   1.000
_cell.angle_alpha   90.00
_cell.angle_beta   90.00
_cell.angle_gamma   90.00
#
_symmetry.space_group_name_H-M   'P 1'
#
loop_
_entity.id
_entity.type
_entity.pdbx_description
1 polymer ?
#
loop_
_entity_poly.entity_id
_entity_poly.type
_entity_poly.pdbx_seq_one_letter_code
_entity_poly.pdbx_strand_id
1 'polypeptide(L)'
;MAFEKVKKKLAKTMKKILEEYNILYYDEAILVMFDPYSISEDPDKTYWLCKNVTVRFYPDGNVIAEKIGVSEYITKQQAETLHSEMGIPLIYTQYTDLYDTKLEADLNRKQLTEIPLEIEVEGAIIGYNQSPLEALIIASIEKFGRGKATLDQTINYLTMPPPDGGGWYHATPQLRRKVEQKLQQLTAKGVLEYNPETLEYTLIAKPTTSKIEKR
;
A
#
# COMPACT_ATOMS: atom_id res chain seq x y z
N MET A 1 33.09 -32.02 -15.63
CA MET A 1 31.95 -32.67 -16.32
C MET A 1 30.67 -32.76 -15.48
N ALA A 2 30.72 -33.05 -14.17
CA ALA A 2 29.50 -33.17 -13.33
C ALA A 2 28.75 -31.84 -13.14
N PHE A 3 29.48 -30.73 -12.92
CA PHE A 3 28.89 -29.40 -12.70
C PHE A 3 28.10 -28.88 -13.91
N GLU A 4 28.63 -29.05 -15.12
CA GLU A 4 27.95 -28.76 -16.39
C GLU A 4 26.64 -29.54 -16.54
N LYS A 5 26.64 -30.84 -16.19
CA LYS A 5 25.42 -31.66 -16.21
C LYS A 5 24.37 -31.19 -15.19
N VAL A 6 24.78 -30.80 -13.98
CA VAL A 6 23.88 -30.27 -12.95
C VAL A 6 23.28 -28.93 -13.39
N LYS A 7 24.09 -28.04 -13.95
CA LYS A 7 23.66 -26.73 -14.46
C LYS A 7 22.64 -26.87 -15.59
N LYS A 8 22.88 -27.78 -16.55
CA LYS A 8 21.92 -28.11 -17.62
C LYS A 8 20.62 -28.71 -17.07
N LYS A 9 20.69 -29.57 -16.05
CA LYS A 9 19.50 -30.17 -15.43
C LYS A 9 18.66 -29.13 -14.70
N LEU A 10 19.29 -28.23 -13.93
CA LEU A 10 18.62 -27.12 -13.25
C LEU A 10 17.96 -26.15 -14.25
N ALA A 11 18.67 -25.76 -15.31
CA ALA A 11 18.12 -24.90 -16.35
C ALA A 11 16.88 -25.51 -17.01
N LYS A 12 16.90 -26.82 -17.28
CA LYS A 12 15.76 -27.54 -17.87
C LYS A 12 14.56 -27.61 -16.93
N THR A 13 14.78 -27.88 -15.64
CA THR A 13 13.70 -27.89 -14.62
C THR A 13 13.13 -26.49 -14.42
N MET A 14 13.97 -25.46 -14.37
CA MET A 14 13.54 -24.07 -14.22
C MET A 14 12.73 -23.63 -15.43
N LYS A 15 13.15 -23.97 -16.65
CA LYS A 15 12.39 -23.72 -17.88
C LYS A 15 10.99 -24.36 -17.84
N LYS A 16 10.89 -25.61 -17.37
CA LYS A 16 9.60 -26.31 -17.23
C LYS A 16 8.67 -25.62 -16.22
N ILE A 17 9.21 -25.18 -15.08
CA ILE A 17 8.46 -24.44 -14.07
C ILE A 17 7.98 -23.11 -14.66
N LEU A 18 8.87 -22.37 -15.31
CA LEU A 18 8.53 -21.10 -15.95
C LEU A 18 7.41 -21.28 -16.99
N GLU A 19 7.50 -22.30 -17.85
CA GLU A 19 6.45 -22.65 -18.82
C GLU A 19 5.12 -23.03 -18.14
N GLU A 20 5.14 -23.79 -17.03
CA GLU A 20 3.94 -24.15 -16.25
C GLU A 20 3.26 -22.93 -15.59
N TYR A 21 4.01 -21.88 -15.29
CA TYR A 21 3.50 -20.62 -14.71
C TYR A 21 3.32 -19.50 -15.74
N ASN A 22 3.39 -19.81 -17.05
CA ASN A 22 3.33 -18.83 -18.15
C ASN A 22 4.38 -17.71 -18.04
N ILE A 23 5.54 -18.03 -17.48
CA ILE A 23 6.70 -17.15 -17.39
C ILE A 23 7.66 -17.49 -18.53
N LEU A 24 8.00 -16.49 -19.33
CA LEU A 24 8.93 -16.61 -20.45
C LEU A 24 10.15 -15.72 -20.23
N TYR A 25 11.30 -16.20 -20.66
CA TYR A 25 12.54 -15.45 -20.65
C TYR A 25 12.90 -15.08 -22.08
N TYR A 26 13.29 -13.82 -22.29
CA TYR A 26 13.79 -13.29 -23.55
C TYR A 26 15.16 -12.64 -23.35
N ASP A 27 16.10 -12.96 -24.23
CA ASP A 27 17.41 -12.30 -24.24
C ASP A 27 17.27 -10.81 -24.58
N GLU A 28 16.39 -10.49 -25.53
CA GLU A 28 15.98 -9.12 -25.86
C GLU A 28 14.47 -9.11 -26.10
N ALA A 29 13.78 -8.09 -25.58
CA ALA A 29 12.39 -7.80 -25.90
C ALA A 29 12.13 -6.30 -25.86
N ILE A 30 11.15 -5.85 -26.63
CA ILE A 30 10.66 -4.49 -26.58
C ILE A 30 9.42 -4.49 -25.69
N LEU A 31 9.49 -3.77 -24.57
CA LEU A 31 8.33 -3.56 -23.70
C LEU A 31 7.65 -2.25 -24.08
N VAL A 32 6.35 -2.33 -24.37
CA VAL A 32 5.49 -1.19 -24.69
C VAL A 32 4.58 -0.94 -23.50
N MET A 33 4.67 0.26 -22.95
CA MET A 33 3.92 0.62 -21.75
C MET A 33 3.24 1.96 -21.90
N PHE A 34 2.10 2.10 -21.22
CA PHE A 34 1.40 3.37 -21.11
C PHE A 34 2.04 4.17 -19.97
N ASP A 35 2.55 5.36 -20.28
CA ASP A 35 3.06 6.29 -19.29
C ASP A 35 2.38 7.66 -19.47
N PRO A 36 1.41 8.02 -18.60
CA PRO A 36 0.67 9.28 -18.73
C PRO A 36 1.53 10.53 -18.49
N TYR A 37 2.79 10.37 -18.09
CA TYR A 37 3.74 11.46 -17.82
C TYR A 37 4.95 11.43 -18.76
N SER A 38 4.89 10.61 -19.81
CA SER A 38 5.95 10.48 -20.81
C SER A 38 6.24 11.82 -21.49
N ILE A 39 7.53 12.11 -21.68
CA ILE A 39 8.03 13.26 -22.45
C ILE A 39 8.25 12.93 -23.95
N SER A 40 7.82 11.74 -24.39
CA SER A 40 7.94 11.25 -25.77
C SER A 40 7.02 12.00 -26.75
N GLU A 41 7.37 11.96 -28.05
CA GLU A 41 6.56 12.49 -29.15
C GLU A 41 5.20 11.78 -29.32
N ASP A 42 5.08 10.53 -28.83
CA ASP A 42 3.82 9.77 -28.74
C ASP A 42 3.49 9.57 -27.23
N PRO A 43 2.85 10.55 -26.57
CA PRO A 43 2.80 10.66 -25.10
C PRO A 43 2.03 9.54 -24.42
N ASP A 44 1.19 8.81 -25.15
CA ASP A 44 0.38 7.73 -24.59
C ASP A 44 1.15 6.39 -24.52
N LYS A 45 2.29 6.22 -25.21
CA LYS A 45 3.03 4.95 -25.21
C LYS A 45 4.54 5.15 -25.29
N THR A 46 5.27 4.50 -24.39
CA THR A 46 6.74 4.43 -24.40
C THR A 46 7.22 3.04 -24.82
N TYR A 47 8.37 3.01 -25.48
CA TYR A 47 8.99 1.79 -26.00
C TYR A 47 10.38 1.62 -25.36
N TRP A 48 10.61 0.43 -24.79
CA TRP A 48 11.84 0.13 -24.06
C TRP A 48 12.50 -1.12 -24.62
N LEU A 49 13.73 -0.99 -25.09
CA LEU A 49 14.55 -2.15 -25.42
C LEU A 49 15.11 -2.74 -24.12
N CYS A 50 14.64 -3.93 -23.77
CA CYS A 50 14.99 -4.62 -22.54
C CYS A 50 15.85 -5.87 -22.83
N LYS A 51 16.93 -6.05 -22.08
CA LYS A 51 17.80 -7.24 -22.16
C LYS A 51 17.69 -8.11 -20.92
N ASN A 52 17.77 -9.42 -21.13
CA ASN A 52 17.61 -10.47 -20.10
C ASN A 52 16.27 -10.31 -19.35
N VAL A 53 15.18 -10.20 -20.08
CA VAL A 53 13.86 -9.93 -19.51
C VAL A 53 13.12 -11.22 -19.18
N THR A 54 12.44 -11.24 -18.05
CA THR A 54 11.52 -12.30 -17.66
C THR A 54 10.12 -11.73 -17.58
N VAL A 55 9.19 -12.34 -18.29
CA VAL A 55 7.82 -11.85 -18.50
C VAL A 55 6.83 -12.92 -18.08
N ARG A 56 5.78 -12.56 -17.35
CA ARG A 56 4.68 -13.46 -16.99
C ARG A 56 3.42 -13.08 -17.76
N PHE A 57 2.80 -14.07 -18.39
CA PHE A 57 1.52 -13.94 -19.09
C PHE A 57 0.40 -14.50 -18.22
N TYR A 58 -0.61 -13.68 -17.96
CA TYR A 58 -1.80 -14.08 -17.24
C TYR A 58 -2.90 -14.55 -18.21
N PRO A 59 -3.79 -15.47 -17.79
CA PRO A 59 -4.88 -15.97 -18.64
C PRO A 59 -5.87 -14.91 -19.13
N ASP A 60 -5.93 -13.77 -18.46
CA ASP A 60 -6.77 -12.60 -18.81
C ASP A 60 -6.11 -11.69 -19.86
N GLY A 61 -4.92 -12.06 -20.38
CA GLY A 61 -4.17 -11.29 -21.36
C GLY A 61 -3.26 -10.23 -20.75
N ASN A 62 -3.21 -10.10 -19.42
CA ASN A 62 -2.27 -9.19 -18.76
C ASN A 62 -0.85 -9.73 -18.82
N VAL A 63 0.11 -8.82 -18.99
CA VAL A 63 1.53 -9.15 -19.10
C VAL A 63 2.33 -8.30 -18.12
N ILE A 64 3.15 -8.96 -17.30
CA ILE A 64 4.00 -8.32 -16.29
C ILE A 64 5.47 -8.65 -16.57
N ALA A 65 6.34 -7.65 -16.60
CA ALA A 65 7.78 -7.88 -16.61
C ALA A 65 8.28 -8.10 -15.16
N GLU A 66 8.58 -9.35 -14.83
CA GLU A 66 9.02 -9.77 -13.49
C GLU A 66 10.45 -9.33 -13.17
N LYS A 67 11.30 -9.33 -14.20
CA LYS A 67 12.70 -8.96 -14.06
C LYS A 67 13.22 -8.40 -15.37
N ILE A 68 13.95 -7.29 -15.27
CA ILE A 68 14.62 -6.64 -16.39
C ILE A 68 16.08 -6.48 -15.99
N GLY A 69 17.00 -6.95 -16.83
CA GLY A 69 18.43 -6.81 -16.57
C GLY A 69 18.94 -5.42 -16.91
N VAL A 70 18.69 -4.99 -18.14
CA VAL A 70 19.04 -3.67 -18.68
C VAL A 70 17.88 -3.17 -19.52
N SER A 71 17.59 -1.88 -19.45
CA SER A 71 16.58 -1.21 -20.27
C SER A 71 17.16 0.05 -20.89
N GLU A 72 16.74 0.36 -22.10
CA GLU A 72 17.08 1.58 -22.83
C GLU A 72 15.81 2.11 -23.51
N TYR A 73 15.55 3.40 -23.37
CA TYR A 73 14.47 4.05 -24.10
C TYR A 73 14.78 4.07 -25.61
N ILE A 74 13.78 3.72 -26.43
CA ILE A 74 13.88 3.77 -27.90
C ILE A 74 12.66 4.46 -28.51
N THR A 75 12.82 5.02 -29.70
CA THR A 75 11.68 5.59 -30.42
C THR A 75 10.79 4.49 -30.99
N LYS A 76 9.52 4.84 -31.25
CA LYS A 76 8.56 3.94 -31.91
C LYS A 76 9.09 3.39 -33.25
N GLN A 77 9.71 4.25 -34.05
CA GLN A 77 10.28 3.85 -35.34
C GLN A 77 11.39 2.80 -35.16
N GLN A 78 12.28 3.00 -34.17
CA GLN A 78 13.32 2.01 -33.84
C GLN A 78 12.70 0.70 -33.35
N ALA A 79 11.66 0.75 -32.51
CA ALA A 79 10.96 -0.43 -32.02
C ALA A 79 10.32 -1.25 -33.17
N GLU A 80 9.67 -0.57 -34.11
CA GLU A 80 9.06 -1.20 -35.29
C GLU A 80 10.11 -1.85 -36.20
N THR A 81 11.24 -1.19 -36.43
CA THR A 81 12.38 -1.75 -37.20
C THR A 81 12.95 -2.98 -36.50
N LEU A 82 13.27 -2.90 -35.21
CA LEU A 82 13.82 -4.01 -34.44
C LEU A 82 12.87 -5.21 -34.38
N HIS A 83 11.56 -4.96 -34.27
CA HIS A 83 10.55 -6.02 -34.27
C HIS A 83 10.44 -6.70 -35.65
N SER A 84 10.32 -5.91 -36.71
CA SER A 84 10.06 -6.41 -38.06
C SER A 84 11.29 -7.02 -38.73
N GLU A 85 12.48 -6.45 -38.52
CA GLU A 85 13.71 -6.88 -39.21
C GLU A 85 14.52 -7.88 -38.39
N MET A 86 14.57 -7.73 -37.06
CA MET A 86 15.38 -8.58 -36.17
C MET A 86 14.55 -9.61 -35.39
N GLY A 87 13.21 -9.56 -35.50
CA GLY A 87 12.31 -10.48 -34.83
C GLY A 87 12.29 -10.32 -33.31
N ILE A 88 12.73 -9.17 -32.79
CA ILE A 88 12.70 -8.90 -31.34
C ILE A 88 11.23 -8.81 -30.91
N PRO A 89 10.79 -9.58 -29.90
CA PRO A 89 9.39 -9.61 -29.49
C PRO A 89 8.95 -8.26 -28.95
N LEU A 90 7.81 -7.77 -29.43
CA LEU A 90 7.16 -6.54 -28.97
C LEU A 90 6.00 -6.91 -28.05
N ILE A 91 6.09 -6.52 -26.79
CA ILE A 91 5.23 -7.00 -25.70
C ILE A 91 4.56 -5.80 -25.04
N TYR A 92 3.22 -5.79 -25.04
CA TYR A 92 2.44 -4.76 -24.36
C TYR A 92 2.30 -5.10 -22.87
N THR A 93 2.78 -4.22 -22.00
CA THR A 93 2.72 -4.38 -20.54
C THR A 93 1.93 -3.24 -19.92
N GLN A 94 1.01 -3.56 -19.00
CA GLN A 94 0.20 -2.52 -18.33
C GLN A 94 0.95 -1.81 -17.19
N TYR A 95 1.90 -2.49 -16.54
CA TYR A 95 2.65 -1.96 -15.40
C TYR A 95 4.07 -2.55 -15.38
N THR A 96 5.07 -1.70 -15.57
CA THR A 96 6.48 -2.04 -15.32
C THR A 96 7.17 -0.81 -14.76
N ASP A 97 7.90 -0.94 -13.65
CA ASP A 97 8.69 0.16 -13.08
C ASP A 97 9.97 0.35 -13.92
N LEU A 98 9.81 0.79 -15.16
CA LEU A 98 10.88 1.10 -16.11
C LEU A 98 11.08 2.61 -16.15
N TYR A 99 12.32 3.03 -15.89
CA TYR A 99 12.71 4.43 -15.83
C TYR A 99 14.08 4.58 -16.49
N ASP A 100 14.29 5.70 -17.20
CA ASP A 100 15.50 5.90 -18.02
C ASP A 100 16.72 6.17 -17.13
N THR A 101 16.48 6.80 -15.98
CA THR A 101 17.51 7.09 -14.99
C THR A 101 17.09 6.67 -13.60
N LYS A 102 18.07 6.46 -12.71
CA LYS A 102 17.82 6.30 -11.28
C LYS A 102 17.07 7.51 -10.69
N LEU A 103 17.33 8.71 -11.19
CA LEU A 103 16.65 9.92 -10.76
C LEU A 103 15.17 9.90 -11.16
N GLU A 104 14.85 9.52 -12.39
CA GLU A 104 13.46 9.28 -12.82
C GLU A 104 12.82 8.16 -12.02
N ALA A 105 13.54 7.08 -11.76
CA ALA A 105 13.07 6.02 -10.89
C ALA A 105 12.78 6.54 -9.48
N ASP A 106 13.59 7.44 -8.94
CA ASP A 106 13.40 8.01 -7.60
C ASP A 106 12.33 9.12 -7.56
N LEU A 107 12.07 9.81 -8.69
CA LEU A 107 11.01 10.83 -8.84
C LEU A 107 9.64 10.22 -9.15
N ASN A 108 9.60 9.16 -9.95
CA ASN A 108 8.39 8.45 -10.40
C ASN A 108 8.13 7.16 -9.62
N ARG A 109 9.09 6.68 -8.81
CA ARG A 109 8.73 5.95 -7.60
C ARG A 109 7.73 6.86 -6.94
N LYS A 110 6.47 6.41 -6.92
CA LYS A 110 5.55 6.84 -5.86
C LYS A 110 6.44 6.88 -4.63
N GLN A 111 6.50 8.01 -3.92
CA GLN A 111 6.83 7.91 -2.51
C GLN A 111 6.00 6.69 -2.08
N LEU A 112 6.68 5.62 -1.62
CA LEU A 112 6.07 4.81 -0.59
C LEU A 112 5.66 5.90 0.37
N THR A 113 4.40 6.31 0.28
CA THR A 113 3.81 7.15 1.28
C THR A 113 4.05 6.25 2.45
N GLU A 114 5.07 6.59 3.26
CA GLU A 114 5.23 6.00 4.56
C GLU A 114 3.86 6.28 5.12
N ILE A 115 3.03 5.24 5.09
CA ILE A 115 1.69 5.28 5.59
C ILE A 115 1.96 5.79 6.98
N PRO A 116 1.58 7.04 7.29
CA PRO A 116 1.90 7.56 8.59
C PRO A 116 1.17 6.59 9.51
N LEU A 117 1.94 5.89 10.34
CA LEU A 117 1.40 4.92 11.30
C LEU A 117 0.31 5.59 12.14
N GLU A 118 0.36 6.93 12.17
CA GLU A 118 -0.41 7.90 12.94
C GLU A 118 -0.76 9.10 12.03
N ILE A 119 -2.04 9.27 11.67
CA ILE A 119 -2.55 10.48 11.02
C ILE A 119 -2.98 11.44 12.14
N GLU A 120 -2.40 12.64 12.20
CA GLU A 120 -2.89 13.69 13.10
C GLU A 120 -4.09 14.41 12.45
N VAL A 121 -5.27 14.24 13.02
CA VAL A 121 -6.47 15.02 12.66
C VAL A 121 -6.82 15.89 13.85
N GLU A 122 -6.58 17.20 13.71
CA GLU A 122 -6.97 18.22 14.69
C GLU A 122 -6.55 17.87 16.14
N GLY A 123 -5.33 17.37 16.32
CA GLY A 123 -4.73 17.04 17.62
C GLY A 123 -5.09 15.66 18.19
N ALA A 124 -5.65 14.75 17.37
CA ALA A 124 -5.80 13.33 17.67
C ALA A 124 -4.98 12.48 16.70
N ILE A 125 -4.23 11.52 17.26
CA ILE A 125 -3.42 10.55 16.51
C ILE A 125 -4.30 9.34 16.14
N ILE A 126 -4.53 9.11 14.84
CA ILE A 126 -5.34 8.01 14.32
C ILE A 126 -4.43 6.99 13.62
N GLY A 127 -4.43 5.73 14.09
CA GLY A 127 -3.69 4.67 13.42
C GLY A 127 -4.26 4.35 12.03
N TYR A 128 -3.41 4.15 11.01
CA TYR A 128 -3.88 3.99 9.61
C TYR A 128 -4.87 2.82 9.37
N ASN A 129 -4.84 1.78 10.22
CA ASN A 129 -5.76 0.64 10.18
C ASN A 129 -6.87 0.69 11.24
N GLN A 130 -7.02 1.81 11.96
CA GLN A 130 -8.05 1.98 12.98
C GLN A 130 -9.26 2.72 12.40
N SER A 131 -10.46 2.33 12.83
CA SER A 131 -11.66 3.08 12.50
C SER A 131 -11.54 4.50 13.06
N PRO A 132 -11.68 5.57 12.24
CA PRO A 132 -11.50 6.95 12.73
C PRO A 132 -12.39 7.27 13.93
N LEU A 133 -13.63 6.79 13.92
CA LEU A 133 -14.56 6.95 15.05
C LEU A 133 -14.07 6.22 16.31
N GLU A 134 -13.47 5.04 16.17
CA GLU A 134 -12.93 4.26 17.29
C GLU A 134 -11.74 4.98 17.93
N ALA A 135 -10.80 5.46 17.11
CA ALA A 135 -9.64 6.22 17.56
C ALA A 135 -10.06 7.53 18.25
N LEU A 136 -11.00 8.27 17.67
CA LEU A 136 -11.49 9.53 18.26
C LEU A 136 -12.26 9.30 19.56
N ILE A 137 -13.02 8.19 19.69
CA ILE A 137 -13.66 7.82 20.96
C ILE A 137 -12.60 7.58 22.04
N ILE A 138 -11.58 6.77 21.76
CA ILE A 138 -10.51 6.46 22.71
C ILE A 138 -9.77 7.75 23.10
N ALA A 139 -9.34 8.55 22.12
CA ALA A 139 -8.66 9.82 22.34
C ALA A 139 -9.52 10.80 23.15
N SER A 140 -10.84 10.83 22.93
CA SER A 140 -11.75 11.70 23.68
C SER A 140 -11.85 11.30 25.15
N ILE A 141 -11.92 10.00 25.44
CA ILE A 141 -11.98 9.45 26.80
C ILE A 141 -10.66 9.68 27.53
N GLU A 142 -9.54 9.49 26.84
CA GLU A 142 -8.20 9.70 27.39
C GLU A 142 -7.92 11.18 27.68
N LYS A 143 -8.14 12.05 26.70
CA LYS A 143 -7.76 13.47 26.75
C LYS A 143 -8.71 14.32 27.60
N PHE A 144 -10.02 14.12 27.47
CA PHE A 144 -11.04 14.95 28.13
C PHE A 144 -11.68 14.24 29.33
N GLY A 145 -11.89 12.93 29.23
CA GLY A 145 -12.44 12.09 30.30
C GLY A 145 -11.41 11.62 31.35
N ARG A 146 -10.12 11.89 31.14
CA ARG A 146 -9.01 11.39 31.99
C ARG A 146 -9.05 9.86 32.17
N GLY A 147 -9.38 9.15 31.10
CA GLY A 147 -9.46 7.69 31.09
C GLY A 147 -10.83 7.09 31.35
N LYS A 148 -11.86 7.91 31.63
CA LYS A 148 -13.24 7.44 31.83
C LYS A 148 -14.30 8.41 31.30
N ALA A 149 -15.39 7.91 30.75
CA ALA A 149 -16.50 8.74 30.29
C ALA A 149 -17.81 7.96 30.18
N THR A 150 -18.95 8.63 30.35
CA THR A 150 -20.27 8.11 29.94
C THR A 150 -20.49 8.30 28.44
N LEU A 151 -21.50 7.63 27.86
CA LEU A 151 -21.89 7.83 26.46
C LEU A 151 -22.11 9.31 26.12
N ASP A 152 -22.82 10.03 26.98
CA ASP A 152 -23.15 11.45 26.75
C ASP A 152 -21.90 12.33 26.85
N GLN A 153 -20.99 12.02 27.78
CA GLN A 153 -19.70 12.70 27.87
C GLN A 153 -18.84 12.45 26.64
N THR A 154 -18.75 11.20 26.16
CA THR A 154 -18.04 10.89 24.91
C THR A 154 -18.59 11.67 23.73
N ILE A 155 -19.92 11.76 23.59
CA ILE A 155 -20.53 12.56 22.51
C ILE A 155 -20.21 14.05 22.66
N ASN A 156 -20.26 14.58 23.88
CA ASN A 156 -19.89 15.97 24.14
C ASN A 156 -18.43 16.22 23.78
N TYR A 157 -17.51 15.35 24.17
CA TYR A 157 -16.09 15.46 23.82
C TYR A 157 -15.86 15.38 22.30
N LEU A 158 -16.63 14.60 21.58
CA LEU A 158 -16.53 14.50 20.12
C LEU A 158 -17.11 15.71 19.37
N THR A 159 -18.00 16.49 20.00
CA THR A 159 -18.82 17.50 19.30
C THR A 159 -18.65 18.93 19.80
N MET A 160 -18.28 19.13 21.06
CA MET A 160 -17.99 20.45 21.61
C MET A 160 -16.63 20.94 21.12
N PRO A 161 -16.49 22.25 20.82
CA PRO A 161 -15.21 22.82 20.42
C PRO A 161 -14.20 22.80 21.59
N PRO A 162 -12.90 22.96 21.29
CA PRO A 162 -11.88 23.14 22.31
C PRO A 162 -12.20 24.33 23.24
N PRO A 163 -11.87 24.25 24.55
CA PRO A 163 -11.08 23.22 25.21
C PRO A 163 -11.88 22.02 25.75
N ASP A 164 -13.22 22.10 25.73
CA ASP A 164 -14.11 21.14 26.39
C ASP A 164 -14.31 19.85 25.57
N GLY A 165 -13.96 19.88 24.28
CA GLY A 165 -13.96 18.73 23.38
C GLY A 165 -13.03 18.94 22.18
N GLY A 166 -13.07 17.99 21.25
CA GLY A 166 -12.27 18.00 20.02
C GLY A 166 -12.95 18.69 18.84
N GLY A 167 -14.28 18.87 18.86
CA GLY A 167 -15.03 19.50 17.76
C GLY A 167 -15.06 18.68 16.46
N TRP A 168 -14.66 17.42 16.48
CA TRP A 168 -14.46 16.60 15.28
C TRP A 168 -15.75 16.18 14.57
N TYR A 169 -16.89 16.22 15.26
CA TYR A 169 -18.19 15.83 14.71
C TYR A 169 -19.30 16.83 15.07
N HIS A 170 -20.39 16.78 14.30
CA HIS A 170 -21.64 17.45 14.66
C HIS A 170 -22.56 16.53 15.46
N ALA A 171 -23.18 17.08 16.52
CA ALA A 171 -24.15 16.38 17.33
C ALA A 171 -25.38 15.97 16.50
N THR A 172 -25.51 14.68 16.20
CA THR A 172 -26.64 14.12 15.48
C THR A 172 -27.13 12.83 16.14
N PRO A 173 -28.42 12.47 16.00
CA PRO A 173 -28.94 11.18 16.51
C PRO A 173 -28.22 9.97 15.91
N GLN A 174 -27.76 10.08 14.66
CA GLN A 174 -26.99 9.03 13.99
C GLN A 174 -25.61 8.84 14.61
N LEU A 175 -24.92 9.94 14.94
CA LEU A 175 -23.63 9.87 15.64
C LEU A 175 -23.80 9.17 17.00
N ARG A 176 -24.82 9.54 17.79
CA ARG A 176 -25.10 8.92 19.09
C ARG A 176 -25.22 7.39 18.99
N ARG A 177 -26.01 6.89 18.04
CA ARG A 177 -26.16 5.44 17.80
C ARG A 177 -24.84 4.79 17.40
N LYS A 178 -24.05 5.43 16.54
CA LYS A 178 -22.74 4.92 16.11
C LYS A 178 -21.74 4.87 17.26
N VAL A 179 -21.71 5.89 18.11
CA VAL A 179 -20.85 5.95 19.30
C VAL A 179 -21.25 4.87 20.30
N GLU A 180 -22.53 4.72 20.59
CA GLU A 180 -23.05 3.67 21.49
C GLU A 180 -22.66 2.27 21.02
N GLN A 181 -22.91 1.95 19.74
CA GLN A 181 -22.50 0.67 19.15
C GLN A 181 -20.98 0.46 19.22
N LYS A 182 -20.20 1.52 19.00
CA LYS A 182 -18.74 1.44 19.01
C LYS A 182 -18.18 1.26 20.43
N LEU A 183 -18.76 1.91 21.43
CA LEU A 183 -18.41 1.71 22.84
C LEU A 183 -18.67 0.26 23.28
N GLN A 184 -19.82 -0.32 22.92
CA GLN A 184 -20.12 -1.73 23.16
C GLN A 184 -19.11 -2.67 22.50
N GLN A 185 -18.74 -2.39 21.24
CA GLN A 185 -17.70 -3.15 20.52
C GLN A 185 -16.33 -3.05 21.22
N LEU A 186 -15.95 -1.87 21.69
CA LEU A 186 -14.69 -1.65 22.40
C LEU A 186 -14.65 -2.37 23.75
N THR A 187 -15.78 -2.44 24.46
CA THR A 187 -15.92 -3.27 25.66
C THR A 187 -15.76 -4.74 25.34
N ALA A 188 -16.43 -5.24 24.29
CA ALA A 188 -16.30 -6.64 23.86
C ALA A 188 -14.88 -7.01 23.41
N LYS A 189 -14.12 -6.06 22.84
CA LYS A 189 -12.71 -6.24 22.46
C LYS A 189 -11.74 -6.17 23.66
N GLY A 190 -12.22 -5.87 24.87
CA GLY A 190 -11.37 -5.68 26.06
C GLY A 190 -10.50 -4.43 26.03
N VAL A 191 -10.93 -3.39 25.28
CA VAL A 191 -10.27 -2.07 25.27
C VAL A 191 -10.86 -1.15 26.33
N LEU A 192 -12.17 -1.27 26.56
CA LEU A 192 -12.90 -0.55 27.60
C LEU A 192 -13.49 -1.53 28.63
N GLU A 193 -13.60 -1.08 29.86
CA GLU A 193 -14.40 -1.71 30.91
C GLU A 193 -15.65 -0.86 31.13
N TYR A 194 -16.83 -1.50 31.14
CA TYR A 194 -18.11 -0.80 31.36
C TYR A 194 -18.63 -1.08 32.76
N ASN A 195 -18.91 -0.02 33.53
CA ASN A 195 -19.53 -0.11 34.84
C ASN A 195 -21.05 0.16 34.73
N PRO A 196 -21.91 -0.83 34.99
CA PRO A 196 -23.36 -0.66 34.87
C PRO A 196 -23.99 0.23 35.95
N GLU A 197 -23.32 0.43 37.09
CA GLU A 197 -23.83 1.29 38.17
C GLU A 197 -23.60 2.78 37.89
N THR A 198 -22.44 3.11 37.32
CA THR A 198 -22.08 4.50 36.99
C THR A 198 -22.33 4.87 35.53
N LEU A 199 -22.63 3.89 34.67
CA LEU A 199 -22.77 4.03 33.22
C LEU A 199 -21.48 4.55 32.54
N GLU A 200 -20.33 4.42 33.21
CA GLU A 200 -19.04 4.88 32.74
C GLU A 200 -18.30 3.77 31.97
N TYR A 201 -17.63 4.16 30.89
CA TYR A 201 -16.64 3.37 30.17
C TYR A 201 -15.24 3.82 30.59
N THR A 202 -14.40 2.89 31.02
CA THR A 202 -13.02 3.14 31.50
C THR A 202 -12.02 2.49 30.56
N LEU A 203 -10.95 3.19 30.18
CA LEU A 203 -9.87 2.63 29.37
C LEU A 203 -9.07 1.59 30.17
N ILE A 204 -8.96 0.38 29.61
CA ILE A 204 -8.10 -0.66 30.17
C ILE A 204 -6.66 -0.32 29.74
N ALA A 205 -5.85 0.18 30.69
CA ALA A 205 -4.45 0.48 30.43
C ALA A 205 -3.71 -0.79 29.98
N LYS A 206 -3.26 -0.84 28.72
CA LYS A 206 -2.37 -1.92 28.27
C LYS A 206 -1.09 -1.89 29.13
N PRO A 207 -0.54 -3.03 29.57
CA PRO A 207 0.79 -3.06 30.13
C PRO A 207 1.76 -2.51 29.07
N THR A 208 2.50 -1.47 29.44
CA THR A 208 3.46 -0.78 28.57
C THR A 208 4.58 -1.73 28.17
N THR A 209 4.47 -2.37 27.01
CA THR A 209 5.60 -3.01 26.33
C THR A 209 6.48 -1.92 25.72
N SER A 210 7.25 -1.21 26.55
CA SER A 210 8.49 -0.49 26.21
C SER A 210 8.96 0.33 27.42
N LYS A 211 9.37 -0.34 28.51
CA LYS A 211 10.47 0.20 29.32
C LYS A 211 11.75 -0.19 28.59
N ILE A 212 12.29 0.72 27.78
CA ILE A 212 13.69 0.65 27.39
C ILE A 212 14.48 0.90 28.67
N GLU A 213 14.95 -0.17 29.31
CA GLU A 213 15.97 -0.08 30.35
C GLU A 213 17.24 0.43 29.67
N LYS A 214 17.60 1.69 29.93
CA LYS A 214 18.96 2.17 29.68
C LYS A 214 19.91 1.35 30.56
N ARG A 215 20.77 0.56 29.92
CA ARG A 215 22.05 0.13 30.49
C ARG A 215 23.15 0.97 29.86
#